data_AF-A0A7S2QQR9-F1
#
_entry.id   AF-A0A7S2QQR9-F1
#
_cell.length_a   1.000
_cell.length_b   1.000
_cell.length_c   1.000
_cell.angle_alpha   90.00
_cell.angle_beta   90.00
_cell.angle_gamma   90.00
#
_symmetry.space_group_name_H-M   'P 1'
#
loop_
_entity.id
_entity.type
_entity.pdbx_description
1 polymer ?
#
loop_
_entity_poly.entity_id
_entity_poly.type
_entity_poly.pdbx_seq_one_letter_code
_entity_poly.pdbx_strand_id
1 'polypeptide(L)'
;QAEDEHSKQHAVVSPEDKFSLFPPEYALRVTALDQQWCFFMAHLNLCPLKFKRNVIVVESLVRQHRIGIQSLLRQTLPFFVMPIRRTNIVEDTLLQITAADPVNLLKPLKVVFVGEEGLDDGGLKREFFSIITRILFDVNYGMFVYNDNTRTLWFNRNSLDAARDYFLIGCIVGLAIYNDIILELSFPTVLYRKLLGQDANEVKDLAEVDADQANGFRKMLEIEDAAEFNTAFEDSTFEIQFDFYGELRTHQLKPDGANEKLTPQNKEEFVRLYTRYLLVDSVSAQFTAFERGFHFCQSELLKCLTGEELQLLVVGTPTLDFNDLRKGARYAGGFSADYPYMTDLWEVLLDFDLQQKKNFLMFCTGSSRVPIGGLKDLLLLVQKNGSEPTDRLPTAYTCYNSLLLPQYESKDKLRKLLVVAIEQSEGFGLQ
;
A
#
# COMPACT_ATOMS: atom_id res chain seq x y z
N GLN A 1 -6.27 60.81 -22.25
CA GLN A 1 -7.12 60.01 -21.33
C GLN A 1 -7.34 58.67 -21.99
N ALA A 2 -6.91 57.61 -21.31
CA ALA A 2 -7.19 56.20 -21.53
C ALA A 2 -6.70 55.54 -22.84
N GLU A 3 -5.44 55.10 -22.84
CA GLU A 3 -5.04 53.82 -23.44
C GLU A 3 -4.30 53.05 -22.35
N ASP A 4 -5.00 52.11 -21.71
CA ASP A 4 -4.43 51.21 -20.70
C ASP A 4 -5.17 49.87 -20.77
N GLU A 5 -5.01 49.17 -21.90
CA GLU A 5 -5.38 47.76 -22.08
C GLU A 5 -4.28 47.07 -22.87
N HIS A 6 -3.35 46.42 -22.16
CA HIS A 6 -2.76 45.11 -22.47
C HIS A 6 -1.42 44.94 -21.75
N SER A 7 -1.49 44.64 -20.45
CA SER A 7 -0.42 43.89 -19.78
C SER A 7 -1.00 43.11 -18.60
N LYS A 8 -1.72 42.03 -18.91
CA LYS A 8 -1.92 40.94 -17.95
C LYS A 8 -0.92 39.85 -18.29
N GLN A 9 0.24 39.93 -17.66
CA GLN A 9 1.16 38.81 -17.54
C GLN A 9 0.37 37.62 -16.97
N HIS A 10 0.25 36.55 -17.77
CA HIS A 10 -0.07 35.24 -17.23
C HIS A 10 1.09 34.84 -16.31
N ALA A 11 0.92 35.04 -15.01
CA ALA A 11 1.78 34.43 -14.01
C ALA A 11 1.64 32.91 -14.17
N VAL A 12 2.68 32.28 -14.71
CA VAL A 12 2.86 30.84 -14.70
C VAL A 12 3.08 30.46 -13.24
N VAL A 13 2.01 30.07 -12.56
CA VAL A 13 2.06 29.50 -11.21
C VAL A 13 2.85 28.19 -11.31
N SER A 14 3.93 28.09 -10.55
CA SER A 14 4.74 26.87 -10.49
C SER A 14 3.86 25.69 -10.00
N PRO A 15 4.10 24.45 -10.43
CA PRO A 15 3.36 23.30 -9.91
C PRO A 15 3.39 23.22 -8.38
N GLU A 16 4.49 23.67 -7.76
CA GLU A 16 4.72 23.67 -6.31
C GLU A 16 3.74 24.58 -5.56
N ASP A 17 3.35 25.72 -6.15
CA ASP A 17 2.45 26.70 -5.55
C ASP A 17 0.96 26.30 -5.61
N LYS A 18 0.58 25.34 -6.47
CA LYS A 18 -0.79 24.81 -6.51
C LYS A 18 -1.11 23.83 -5.37
N PHE A 19 -0.09 23.40 -4.63
CA PHE A 19 -0.25 22.48 -3.50
C PHE A 19 -0.43 23.20 -2.16
N SER A 20 -0.77 24.49 -2.17
CA SER A 20 -1.19 25.20 -0.96
C SER A 20 -2.47 24.56 -0.40
N LEU A 21 -2.40 24.17 0.88
CA LEU A 21 -3.47 23.63 1.71
C LEU A 21 -4.85 24.20 1.37
N PHE A 22 -5.85 23.31 1.41
CA PHE A 22 -7.28 23.59 1.24
C PHE A 22 -7.69 24.99 1.74
N PRO A 23 -8.53 25.73 0.99
CA PRO A 23 -9.21 26.90 1.54
C PRO A 23 -9.89 26.51 2.86
N PRO A 24 -9.82 27.34 3.93
CA PRO A 24 -10.35 27.01 5.26
C PRO A 24 -11.84 26.63 5.27
N GLU A 25 -12.59 27.04 4.26
CA GLU A 25 -13.99 26.69 4.01
C GLU A 25 -14.21 25.21 3.63
N TYR A 26 -13.16 24.51 3.16
CA TYR A 26 -13.15 23.07 2.89
C TYR A 26 -12.34 22.28 3.93
N ALA A 27 -11.62 22.95 4.84
CA ALA A 27 -11.08 22.31 6.04
C ALA A 27 -12.28 21.74 6.82
N LEU A 28 -12.36 20.41 6.86
CA LEU A 28 -13.46 19.69 7.48
C LEU A 28 -13.63 20.18 8.91
N ARG A 29 -14.79 20.78 9.20
CA ARG A 29 -15.25 20.84 10.58
C ARG A 29 -15.37 19.41 11.06
N VAL A 30 -14.43 19.00 11.91
CA VAL A 30 -14.50 17.77 12.72
C VAL A 30 -15.93 17.68 13.23
N THR A 31 -16.67 16.67 12.79
CA THR A 31 -18.03 16.50 13.28
C THR A 31 -17.96 16.12 14.75
N ALA A 32 -19.01 16.41 15.53
CA ALA A 32 -19.06 15.93 16.92
C ALA A 32 -18.90 14.39 16.99
N LEU A 33 -19.31 13.69 15.92
CA LEU A 33 -19.15 12.27 15.74
C LEU A 33 -17.67 11.86 15.60
N ASP A 34 -16.88 12.61 14.81
CA ASP A 34 -15.45 12.35 14.64
C ASP A 34 -14.72 12.51 15.97
N GLN A 35 -15.05 13.53 16.79
CA GLN A 35 -14.47 13.69 18.13
C GLN A 35 -14.80 12.50 19.05
N GLN A 36 -16.04 12.01 19.01
CA GLN A 36 -16.47 10.87 19.82
C GLN A 36 -15.78 9.57 19.36
N TRP A 37 -15.68 9.34 18.05
CA TRP A 37 -15.00 8.17 17.51
C TRP A 37 -13.48 8.23 17.72
N CYS A 38 -12.85 9.39 17.56
CA CYS A 38 -11.44 9.59 17.88
C CYS A 38 -11.16 9.19 19.34
N PHE A 39 -11.99 9.66 20.28
CA PHE A 39 -11.85 9.29 21.68
C PHE A 39 -11.94 7.77 21.86
N PHE A 40 -12.95 7.12 21.27
CA PHE A 40 -13.14 5.68 21.42
C PHE A 40 -12.02 4.85 20.76
N MET A 41 -11.61 5.23 19.54
CA MET A 41 -10.58 4.53 18.76
C MET A 41 -9.17 4.69 19.35
N ALA A 42 -8.87 5.83 19.98
CA ALA A 42 -7.58 6.09 20.61
C ALA A 42 -7.28 5.14 21.80
N HIS A 43 -8.30 4.51 22.37
CA HIS A 43 -8.11 3.54 23.45
C HIS A 43 -7.88 2.14 22.86
N LEU A 44 -6.60 1.83 22.61
CA LEU A 44 -6.10 0.63 21.92
C LEU A 44 -6.75 -0.69 22.36
N ASN A 45 -7.13 -0.83 23.63
CA ASN A 45 -7.67 -2.07 24.19
C ASN A 45 -9.20 -2.17 24.15
N LEU A 46 -9.92 -1.12 23.74
CA LEU A 46 -11.38 -1.12 23.76
C LEU A 46 -12.00 -1.63 22.45
N CYS A 47 -11.25 -1.58 21.33
CA CYS A 47 -11.80 -1.86 20.01
C CYS A 47 -10.86 -2.72 19.16
N PRO A 48 -11.34 -3.86 18.60
CA PRO A 48 -10.55 -4.62 17.65
C PRO A 48 -10.34 -3.82 16.35
N LEU A 49 -9.26 -4.11 15.61
CA LEU A 49 -8.95 -3.44 14.34
C LEU A 49 -10.11 -3.49 13.33
N LYS A 50 -10.87 -4.59 13.28
CA LYS A 50 -12.07 -4.71 12.42
C LYS A 50 -13.10 -3.62 12.72
N PHE A 51 -13.29 -3.28 14.00
CA PHE A 51 -14.19 -2.19 14.39
C PHE A 51 -13.66 -0.84 13.91
N LYS A 52 -12.37 -0.56 14.18
CA LYS A 52 -11.70 0.69 13.75
C LYS A 52 -11.78 0.89 12.23
N ARG A 53 -11.50 -0.15 11.44
CA ARG A 53 -11.70 -0.15 9.97
C ARG A 53 -13.13 0.24 9.61
N ASN A 54 -14.13 -0.43 10.20
CA ASN A 54 -15.53 -0.16 9.87
C ASN A 54 -15.90 1.31 10.13
N VAL A 55 -15.42 1.91 11.21
CA VAL A 55 -15.65 3.34 11.49
C VAL A 55 -15.04 4.22 10.41
N ILE A 56 -13.77 3.97 10.03
CA ILE A 56 -13.07 4.72 8.97
C ILE A 56 -13.80 4.57 7.61
N VAL A 57 -14.23 3.36 7.27
CA VAL A 57 -14.97 3.09 6.02
C VAL A 57 -16.31 3.81 6.01
N VAL A 58 -17.06 3.78 7.12
CA VAL A 58 -18.34 4.49 7.22
C VAL A 58 -18.14 6.00 7.12
N GLU A 59 -17.13 6.57 7.79
CA GLU A 59 -16.80 8.01 7.67
C GLU A 59 -16.45 8.37 6.23
N SER A 60 -15.61 7.57 5.57
CA SER A 60 -15.24 7.75 4.16
C SER A 60 -16.47 7.72 3.26
N LEU A 61 -17.36 6.74 3.42
CA LEU A 61 -18.61 6.63 2.65
C LEU A 61 -19.53 7.84 2.90
N VAL A 62 -19.74 8.25 4.15
CA VAL A 62 -20.57 9.42 4.47
C VAL A 62 -20.00 10.68 3.82
N ARG A 63 -18.67 10.85 3.88
CA ARG A 63 -17.97 11.98 3.25
C ARG A 63 -18.15 11.97 1.73
N GLN A 64 -17.96 10.82 1.08
CA GLN A 64 -18.16 10.65 -0.37
C GLN A 64 -19.59 10.99 -0.78
N HIS A 65 -20.60 10.46 -0.09
CA HIS A 65 -22.01 10.69 -0.40
C HIS A 65 -22.40 12.15 -0.19
N ARG A 66 -21.92 12.79 0.90
CA ARG A 66 -22.21 14.20 1.17
C ARG A 66 -21.68 15.12 0.07
N ILE A 67 -20.43 14.89 -0.36
CA ILE A 67 -19.81 15.69 -1.43
C ILE A 67 -20.46 15.38 -2.79
N GLY A 68 -20.82 14.12 -3.03
CA GLY A 68 -21.59 13.71 -4.21
C GLY A 68 -22.94 14.41 -4.31
N ILE A 69 -23.72 14.46 -3.22
CA ILE A 69 -25.00 15.17 -3.16
C ILE A 69 -24.81 16.68 -3.38
N GLN A 70 -23.81 17.30 -2.73
CA GLN A 70 -23.49 18.71 -2.96
C GLN A 70 -23.15 19.00 -4.43
N SER A 71 -22.48 18.05 -5.09
CA SER A 71 -22.14 18.16 -6.51
C SER A 71 -23.37 18.12 -7.40
N LEU A 72 -24.33 17.25 -7.09
CA LEU A 72 -25.64 17.21 -7.77
C LEU A 72 -26.40 18.52 -7.62
N LEU A 73 -26.41 19.10 -6.41
CA LEU A 73 -27.04 20.41 -6.17
C LEU A 73 -26.38 21.53 -6.99
N ARG A 74 -25.08 21.41 -7.27
CA ARG A 74 -24.31 22.30 -8.15
C ARG A 74 -24.37 21.90 -9.63
N GLN A 75 -25.20 20.92 -10.00
CA GLN A 75 -25.33 20.39 -11.37
C GLN A 75 -24.00 19.86 -11.95
N THR A 76 -23.14 19.31 -11.09
CA THR A 76 -21.88 18.65 -11.45
C THR A 76 -21.95 17.16 -11.14
N LEU A 77 -21.04 16.37 -11.71
CA LEU A 77 -21.03 14.92 -11.50
C LEU A 77 -20.79 14.58 -10.01
N PRO A 78 -21.56 13.63 -9.44
CA PRO A 78 -21.40 13.21 -8.05
C PRO A 78 -20.18 12.32 -7.83
N PHE A 79 -19.56 11.82 -8.89
CA PHE A 79 -18.41 10.91 -8.87
C PHE A 79 -17.15 11.63 -9.31
N PHE A 80 -16.01 11.14 -8.83
CA PHE A 80 -14.72 11.44 -9.45
C PHE A 80 -14.46 10.39 -10.54
N VAL A 81 -14.68 10.79 -11.79
CA VAL A 81 -14.46 9.92 -12.94
C VAL A 81 -13.01 10.08 -13.39
N MET A 82 -12.26 8.99 -13.38
CA MET A 82 -10.85 8.95 -13.78
C MET A 82 -10.71 8.16 -15.09
N PRO A 83 -10.75 8.84 -16.26
CA PRO A 83 -10.46 8.21 -17.53
C PRO A 83 -8.95 7.98 -17.68
N ILE A 84 -8.54 6.73 -17.89
CA ILE A 84 -7.13 6.32 -17.97
C ILE A 84 -6.90 5.31 -19.08
N ARG A 85 -5.71 5.33 -19.69
CA ARG A 85 -5.27 4.33 -20.67
C ARG A 85 -4.40 3.30 -19.97
N ARG A 86 -4.62 2.00 -20.22
CA ARG A 86 -3.79 0.92 -19.65
C ARG A 86 -2.30 1.10 -19.96
N THR A 87 -1.99 1.55 -21.17
CA THR A 87 -0.61 1.76 -21.64
C THR A 87 0.09 2.94 -20.98
N ASN A 88 -0.66 3.86 -20.35
CA ASN A 88 -0.13 5.10 -19.79
C ASN A 88 -0.73 5.40 -18.40
N ILE A 89 -0.95 4.36 -17.62
CA ILE A 89 -1.73 4.43 -16.38
C ILE A 89 -1.14 5.41 -15.36
N VAL A 90 0.18 5.44 -15.19
CA VAL A 90 0.86 6.29 -14.21
C VAL A 90 0.69 7.77 -14.55
N GLU A 91 1.06 8.16 -15.77
CA GLU A 91 0.98 9.55 -16.23
C GLU A 91 -0.47 10.05 -16.32
N ASP A 92 -1.40 9.21 -16.79
CA ASP A 92 -2.81 9.58 -16.86
C ASP A 92 -3.37 9.80 -15.44
N THR A 93 -3.09 8.89 -14.49
CA THR A 93 -3.52 9.05 -13.10
C THR A 93 -2.92 10.30 -12.45
N LEU A 94 -1.64 10.54 -12.65
CA LEU A 94 -0.96 11.71 -12.13
C LEU A 94 -1.59 13.00 -12.66
N LEU A 95 -1.87 13.07 -13.95
CA LEU A 95 -2.55 14.20 -14.56
C LEU A 95 -3.97 14.38 -14.00
N GLN A 96 -4.73 13.29 -13.83
CA GLN A 96 -6.08 13.36 -13.25
C GLN A 96 -6.08 13.85 -11.80
N ILE A 97 -5.13 13.37 -10.97
CA ILE A 97 -5.03 13.78 -9.56
C ILE A 97 -4.55 15.24 -9.46
N THR A 98 -3.53 15.62 -10.23
CA THR A 98 -2.97 16.98 -10.17
C THR A 98 -3.88 18.05 -10.78
N ALA A 99 -4.70 17.69 -11.77
CA ALA A 99 -5.66 18.60 -12.39
C ALA A 99 -6.99 18.70 -11.62
N ALA A 100 -7.29 17.72 -10.77
CA ALA A 100 -8.55 17.71 -10.02
C ALA A 100 -8.57 18.78 -8.92
N ASP A 101 -9.73 19.42 -8.76
CA ASP A 101 -10.05 20.12 -7.52
C ASP A 101 -9.95 19.12 -6.34
N PRO A 102 -9.22 19.44 -5.26
CA PRO A 102 -9.10 18.57 -4.10
C PRO A 102 -10.44 18.05 -3.55
N VAL A 103 -11.53 18.81 -3.67
CA VAL A 103 -12.88 18.38 -3.26
C VAL A 103 -13.41 17.26 -4.13
N ASN A 104 -13.07 17.23 -5.42
CA ASN A 104 -13.49 16.16 -6.32
C ASN A 104 -12.84 14.84 -5.94
N LEU A 105 -11.61 14.82 -5.45
CA LEU A 105 -10.89 13.59 -5.06
C LEU A 105 -11.54 12.88 -3.86
N LEU A 106 -12.40 13.58 -3.13
CA LEU A 106 -13.19 13.06 -2.01
C LEU A 106 -14.57 12.52 -2.44
N LYS A 107 -14.89 12.53 -3.74
CA LYS A 107 -16.09 11.88 -4.28
C LYS A 107 -15.87 10.37 -4.40
N PRO A 108 -16.93 9.56 -4.53
CA PRO A 108 -16.76 8.16 -4.89
C PRO A 108 -15.99 8.05 -6.22
N LEU A 109 -14.89 7.30 -6.20
CA LEU A 109 -14.01 7.08 -7.35
C LEU A 109 -14.67 6.12 -8.34
N LYS A 110 -14.69 6.51 -9.61
CA LYS A 110 -15.11 5.69 -10.74
C LYS A 110 -13.99 5.64 -11.78
N VAL A 111 -13.44 4.46 -12.02
CA VAL A 111 -12.37 4.27 -13.00
C VAL A 111 -12.97 3.93 -14.36
N VAL A 112 -12.44 4.53 -15.43
CA VAL A 112 -12.84 4.24 -16.80
C VAL A 112 -11.59 3.98 -17.64
N PHE A 113 -11.40 2.75 -18.10
CA PHE A 113 -10.38 2.43 -19.09
C PHE A 113 -10.83 2.91 -20.47
N VAL A 114 -10.10 3.86 -21.04
CA VAL A 114 -10.47 4.49 -22.32
C VAL A 114 -10.42 3.44 -23.44
N GLY A 115 -11.55 3.28 -24.14
CA GLY A 115 -11.69 2.32 -25.24
C GLY A 115 -12.21 0.95 -24.84
N GLU A 116 -12.52 0.72 -23.55
CA GLU A 116 -13.11 -0.51 -23.04
C GLU A 116 -14.56 -0.30 -22.61
N GLU A 117 -15.45 -1.23 -22.95
CA GLU A 117 -16.82 -1.25 -22.43
C GLU A 117 -16.82 -1.85 -21.02
N GLY A 118 -17.16 -1.05 -20.02
CA GLY A 118 -17.28 -1.51 -18.64
C GLY A 118 -18.09 -0.54 -17.78
N LEU A 119 -19.13 -1.06 -17.13
CA LEU A 119 -19.81 -0.37 -16.03
C LEU A 119 -19.09 -0.73 -14.73
N ASP A 120 -18.49 0.26 -14.06
CA ASP A 120 -17.73 0.05 -12.83
C ASP A 120 -18.67 -0.23 -11.63
N ASP A 121 -18.93 -1.51 -11.35
CA ASP A 121 -19.51 -2.00 -10.08
C ASP A 121 -18.43 -2.31 -9.01
N GLY A 122 -17.20 -1.79 -9.19
CA GLY A 122 -16.06 -1.95 -8.28
C GLY A 122 -14.93 -2.83 -8.81
N GLY A 123 -15.17 -3.61 -9.86
CA GLY A 123 -14.16 -4.46 -10.50
C GLY A 123 -13.04 -3.66 -11.16
N LEU A 124 -13.39 -2.64 -11.95
CA LEU A 124 -12.42 -1.80 -12.66
C LEU A 124 -11.55 -1.00 -11.69
N LYS A 125 -12.15 -0.53 -10.59
CA LYS A 125 -11.42 0.16 -9.52
C LYS A 125 -10.38 -0.76 -8.87
N ARG A 126 -10.72 -2.00 -8.52
CA ARG A 126 -9.75 -2.96 -7.95
C ARG A 126 -8.62 -3.28 -8.91
N GLU A 127 -8.97 -3.49 -10.18
CA GLU A 127 -7.99 -3.74 -11.25
C GLU A 127 -7.03 -2.56 -11.40
N PHE A 128 -7.54 -1.33 -11.40
CA PHE A 128 -6.73 -0.12 -11.44
C PHE A 128 -5.67 -0.07 -10.33
N PHE A 129 -6.09 -0.26 -9.07
CA PHE A 129 -5.15 -0.25 -7.94
C PHE A 129 -4.14 -1.39 -8.05
N SER A 130 -4.54 -2.58 -8.51
CA SER A 130 -3.63 -3.69 -8.74
C SER A 130 -2.54 -3.34 -9.78
N ILE A 131 -2.93 -2.81 -10.94
CA ILE A 131 -1.99 -2.47 -12.02
C ILE A 131 -1.04 -1.35 -11.59
N ILE A 132 -1.57 -0.25 -11.06
CA ILE A 132 -0.75 0.90 -10.72
C ILE A 132 0.20 0.62 -9.55
N THR A 133 -0.24 -0.15 -8.54
CA THR A 133 0.64 -0.61 -7.46
C THR A 133 1.72 -1.54 -7.97
N ARG A 134 1.43 -2.44 -8.91
CA ARG A 134 2.48 -3.30 -9.47
C ARG A 134 3.57 -2.49 -10.18
N ILE A 135 3.19 -1.44 -10.92
CA ILE A 135 4.15 -0.61 -11.66
C ILE A 135 4.97 0.27 -10.71
N LEU A 136 4.30 1.03 -9.84
CA LEU A 136 4.96 2.05 -9.01
C LEU A 136 5.90 1.46 -7.94
N PHE A 137 5.66 0.22 -7.54
CA PHE A 137 6.42 -0.47 -6.48
C PHE A 137 7.38 -1.51 -7.04
N ASP A 138 7.48 -1.63 -8.38
CA ASP A 138 8.53 -2.42 -9.02
C ASP A 138 9.89 -1.75 -8.76
N VAL A 139 10.89 -2.54 -8.38
CA VAL A 139 12.25 -2.03 -8.11
C VAL A 139 12.86 -1.41 -9.37
N ASN A 140 12.49 -1.89 -10.56
CA ASN A 140 12.94 -1.35 -11.84
C ASN A 140 12.29 0.02 -12.15
N TYR A 141 11.18 0.37 -11.50
CA TYR A 141 10.63 1.73 -11.57
C TYR A 141 11.54 2.75 -10.84
N GLY A 142 12.40 2.28 -9.93
CA GLY A 142 13.49 3.08 -9.34
C GLY A 142 13.13 3.88 -8.09
N MET A 143 11.89 3.78 -7.61
CA MET A 143 11.39 4.55 -6.46
C MET A 143 11.71 3.92 -5.11
N PHE A 144 11.83 2.60 -5.07
CA PHE A 144 12.09 1.87 -3.85
C PHE A 144 13.19 0.84 -4.06
N VAL A 145 13.93 0.55 -3.00
CA VAL A 145 14.87 -0.56 -2.92
C VAL A 145 14.22 -1.69 -2.13
N TYR A 146 14.43 -2.92 -2.57
CA TYR A 146 13.96 -4.11 -1.87
C TYR A 146 15.09 -4.69 -1.02
N ASN A 147 14.78 -5.03 0.24
CA ASN A 147 15.70 -5.74 1.12
C ASN A 147 15.23 -7.19 1.27
N ASP A 148 16.06 -8.15 0.87
CA ASP A 148 15.72 -9.58 0.90
C ASP A 148 15.57 -10.14 2.33
N ASN A 149 16.33 -9.60 3.28
CA ASN A 149 16.35 -10.06 4.67
C ASN A 149 15.08 -9.65 5.41
N THR A 150 14.64 -8.40 5.21
CA THR A 150 13.39 -7.89 5.82
C THR A 150 12.17 -8.14 4.94
N ARG A 151 12.35 -8.42 3.65
CA ARG A 151 11.31 -8.56 2.61
C ARG A 151 10.43 -7.32 2.49
N THR A 152 11.03 -6.16 2.68
CA THR A 152 10.35 -4.86 2.63
C THR A 152 10.98 -3.94 1.60
N LEU A 153 10.18 -3.00 1.12
CA LEU A 153 10.60 -1.88 0.31
C LEU A 153 10.99 -0.70 1.20
N TRP A 154 12.01 0.05 0.81
CA TRP A 154 12.37 1.32 1.41
C TRP A 154 12.66 2.37 0.35
N PHE A 155 12.57 3.65 0.70
CA PHE A 155 12.82 4.74 -0.24
C PHE A 155 14.20 4.62 -0.88
N ASN A 156 14.25 4.74 -2.20
CA ASN A 156 15.51 4.85 -2.90
C ASN A 156 16.10 6.26 -2.68
N ARG A 157 17.06 6.37 -1.77
CA ARG A 157 17.81 7.61 -1.49
C ARG A 157 18.48 8.22 -2.74
N ASN A 158 18.75 7.39 -3.76
CA ASN A 158 19.40 7.79 -4.99
C ASN A 158 18.39 8.24 -6.08
N SER A 159 17.09 8.18 -5.81
CA SER A 159 16.05 8.62 -6.76
C SER A 159 16.12 10.13 -6.97
N LEU A 160 16.49 10.54 -8.20
CA LEU A 160 16.63 11.94 -8.62
C LEU A 160 15.31 12.47 -9.19
N ASP A 161 14.92 13.68 -8.78
CA ASP A 161 13.78 14.46 -9.33
C ASP A 161 12.41 13.74 -9.39
N ALA A 162 12.20 12.72 -8.57
CA ALA A 162 10.98 11.92 -8.55
C ALA A 162 9.96 12.36 -7.48
N ALA A 163 10.03 13.61 -7.00
CA ALA A 163 9.09 14.14 -5.99
C ALA A 163 7.63 13.99 -6.44
N ARG A 164 7.38 14.14 -7.75
CA ARG A 164 6.06 13.96 -8.35
C ARG A 164 5.55 12.52 -8.22
N ASP A 165 6.40 11.55 -8.50
CA ASP A 165 6.05 10.13 -8.40
C ASP A 165 5.87 9.69 -6.96
N TYR A 166 6.73 10.13 -6.02
CA TYR A 166 6.51 9.85 -4.60
C TYR A 166 5.19 10.45 -4.11
N PHE A 167 4.87 11.68 -4.52
CA PHE A 167 3.56 12.28 -4.24
C PHE A 167 2.42 11.43 -4.79
N LEU A 168 2.50 10.99 -6.04
CA LEU A 168 1.50 10.10 -6.64
C LEU A 168 1.35 8.81 -5.83
N ILE A 169 2.46 8.14 -5.49
CA ILE A 169 2.45 6.90 -4.73
C ILE A 169 1.76 7.12 -3.38
N GLY A 170 2.08 8.22 -2.69
CA GLY A 170 1.39 8.65 -1.49
C GLY A 170 -0.11 8.78 -1.69
N CYS A 171 -0.55 9.48 -2.75
CA CYS A 171 -1.97 9.62 -3.09
C CYS A 171 -2.64 8.27 -3.35
N ILE A 172 -1.97 7.33 -4.04
CA ILE A 172 -2.50 5.98 -4.29
C ILE A 172 -2.73 5.24 -2.97
N VAL A 173 -1.77 5.29 -2.04
CA VAL A 173 -1.92 4.66 -0.72
C VAL A 173 -3.09 5.30 0.06
N GLY A 174 -3.19 6.63 0.08
CA GLY A 174 -4.28 7.35 0.75
C GLY A 174 -5.65 7.05 0.12
N LEU A 175 -5.74 7.06 -1.21
CA LEU A 175 -6.96 6.75 -1.96
C LEU A 175 -7.39 5.30 -1.78
N ALA A 176 -6.46 4.36 -1.65
CA ALA A 176 -6.76 2.96 -1.40
C ALA A 176 -7.48 2.80 -0.05
N ILE A 177 -6.96 3.40 1.02
CA ILE A 177 -7.62 3.41 2.34
C ILE A 177 -9.01 4.06 2.23
N TYR A 178 -9.10 5.22 1.57
CA TYR A 178 -10.35 5.96 1.41
C TYR A 178 -11.44 5.18 0.65
N ASN A 179 -11.03 4.25 -0.21
CA ASN A 179 -11.92 3.40 -1.00
C ASN A 179 -12.05 1.97 -0.46
N ASP A 180 -11.51 1.68 0.73
CA ASP A 180 -11.49 0.34 1.33
C ASP A 180 -10.85 -0.73 0.44
N ILE A 181 -9.70 -0.37 -0.16
CA ILE A 181 -8.92 -1.21 -1.06
C ILE A 181 -7.58 -1.53 -0.43
N ILE A 182 -7.22 -2.81 -0.47
CA ILE A 182 -5.95 -3.32 0.02
C ILE A 182 -4.94 -3.34 -1.13
N LEU A 183 -3.71 -2.93 -0.83
CA LEU A 183 -2.61 -2.88 -1.77
C LEU A 183 -1.64 -4.04 -1.59
N GLU A 184 -1.15 -4.58 -2.69
CA GLU A 184 -0.13 -5.62 -2.69
C GLU A 184 1.27 -4.99 -2.66
N LEU A 185 1.64 -4.46 -1.49
CA LEU A 185 2.96 -3.88 -1.23
C LEU A 185 3.50 -4.37 0.12
N SER A 186 4.79 -4.14 0.37
CA SER A 186 5.45 -4.54 1.62
C SER A 186 6.34 -3.40 2.09
N PHE A 187 5.84 -2.59 3.03
CA PHE A 187 6.63 -1.58 3.72
C PHE A 187 6.85 -1.97 5.18
N PRO A 188 7.98 -1.56 5.78
CA PRO A 188 8.23 -1.78 7.19
C PRO A 188 7.30 -0.92 8.05
N THR A 189 7.04 -1.36 9.27
CA THR A 189 6.10 -0.70 10.19
C THR A 189 6.55 0.72 10.55
N VAL A 190 7.87 0.96 10.59
CA VAL A 190 8.46 2.29 10.75
C VAL A 190 7.89 3.33 9.78
N LEU A 191 7.59 2.97 8.52
CA LEU A 191 6.99 3.89 7.56
C LEU A 191 5.65 4.42 8.07
N TYR A 192 4.79 3.51 8.53
CA TYR A 192 3.45 3.84 8.99
C TYR A 192 3.48 4.62 10.30
N ARG A 193 4.46 4.35 11.19
CA ARG A 193 4.71 5.19 12.38
C ARG A 193 5.08 6.61 11.97
N LYS A 194 5.97 6.78 10.98
CA LYS A 194 6.35 8.10 10.46
C LYS A 194 5.17 8.85 9.84
N LEU A 195 4.31 8.18 9.06
CA LEU A 195 3.07 8.77 8.51
C LEU A 195 2.07 9.22 9.59
N LEU A 196 2.17 8.68 10.81
CA LEU A 196 1.37 9.10 11.95
C LEU A 196 2.05 10.22 12.76
N GLY A 197 3.17 10.76 12.28
CA GLY A 197 3.96 11.79 12.96
C GLY A 197 4.76 11.27 14.16
N GLN A 198 4.99 9.96 14.26
CA GLN A 198 5.80 9.38 15.34
C GLN A 198 7.28 9.41 14.98
N ASP A 199 8.13 9.81 15.93
CA ASP A 199 9.57 9.72 15.81
C ASP A 199 10.03 8.26 15.92
N ALA A 200 10.27 7.64 14.77
CA ALA A 200 10.71 6.25 14.66
C ALA A 200 12.13 6.21 14.05
N ASN A 201 13.11 6.56 14.87
CA ASN A 201 14.50 6.82 14.47
C ASN A 201 15.53 6.04 15.33
N GLU A 202 15.11 4.92 15.93
CA GLU A 202 15.97 4.06 16.77
C GLU A 202 16.51 2.85 16.00
N VAL A 203 17.53 2.18 16.55
CA VAL A 203 18.12 0.96 15.94
C VAL A 203 17.08 -0.16 15.76
N LYS A 204 16.06 -0.21 16.63
CA LYS A 204 14.93 -1.16 16.49
C LYS A 204 14.10 -0.86 15.23
N ASP A 205 13.94 0.41 14.87
CA ASP A 205 13.21 0.84 13.69
C ASP A 205 14.05 0.54 12.43
N LEU A 206 15.36 0.79 12.50
CA LEU A 206 16.29 0.45 11.43
C LEU A 206 16.27 -1.06 11.13
N ALA A 207 16.11 -1.91 12.13
CA ALA A 207 16.07 -3.35 11.92
C ALA A 207 14.89 -3.82 11.05
N GLU A 208 13.83 -3.01 10.91
CA GLU A 208 12.72 -3.30 10.00
C GLU A 208 13.05 -2.94 8.53
N VAL A 209 14.03 -2.05 8.31
CA VAL A 209 14.47 -1.55 7.01
C VAL A 209 15.74 -2.25 6.52
N ASP A 210 16.71 -2.38 7.41
CA ASP A 210 18.04 -2.93 7.20
C ASP A 210 18.48 -3.68 8.47
N ALA A 211 18.12 -4.97 8.51
CA ALA A 211 18.42 -5.84 9.63
C ALA A 211 19.93 -6.02 9.86
N ASP A 212 20.73 -6.04 8.80
CA ASP A 212 22.16 -6.25 8.88
C ASP A 212 22.88 -5.04 9.46
N GLN A 213 22.55 -3.85 8.97
CA GLN A 213 23.10 -2.60 9.50
C GLN A 213 22.71 -2.41 10.97
N ALA A 214 21.44 -2.68 11.33
CA ALA A 214 21.00 -2.63 12.71
C ALA A 214 21.75 -3.64 13.60
N ASN A 215 22.03 -4.84 13.09
CA ASN A 215 22.79 -5.85 13.84
C ASN A 215 24.27 -5.44 14.00
N GLY A 216 24.86 -4.80 12.98
CA GLY A 216 26.19 -4.20 13.06
C GLY A 216 26.27 -3.13 14.16
N PHE A 217 25.28 -2.25 14.23
CA PHE A 217 25.19 -1.25 15.30
C PHE A 217 25.03 -1.88 16.69
N ARG A 218 24.21 -2.91 16.85
CA ARG A 218 24.08 -3.62 18.15
C ARG A 218 25.43 -4.19 18.60
N LYS A 219 26.14 -4.90 17.70
CA LYS A 219 27.47 -5.45 17.99
C LYS A 219 28.48 -4.35 18.37
N MET A 220 28.48 -3.22 17.68
CA MET A 220 29.33 -2.07 18.01
C MET A 220 29.04 -1.53 19.43
N LEU A 221 27.76 -1.45 19.80
CA LEU A 221 27.34 -1.00 21.12
C LEU A 221 27.71 -2.00 22.23
N GLU A 222 27.71 -3.30 21.94
CA GLU A 222 28.05 -4.38 22.88
C GLU A 222 29.56 -4.48 23.21
N ILE A 223 30.45 -3.92 22.40
CA ILE A 223 31.91 -3.94 22.67
C ILE A 223 32.23 -3.04 23.88
N GLU A 224 32.52 -3.65 25.02
CA GLU A 224 32.90 -2.93 26.25
C GLU A 224 34.41 -2.65 26.34
N ASP A 225 35.25 -3.53 25.77
CA ASP A 225 36.69 -3.37 25.80
C ASP A 225 37.16 -2.25 24.86
N ALA A 226 37.79 -1.23 25.45
CA ALA A 226 38.21 -0.05 24.70
C ALA A 226 39.34 -0.35 23.69
N ALA A 227 40.22 -1.31 23.98
CA ALA A 227 41.31 -1.67 23.08
C ALA A 227 40.79 -2.45 21.87
N GLU A 228 39.85 -3.38 22.10
CA GLU A 228 39.12 -4.10 21.05
C GLU A 228 38.38 -3.12 20.14
N PHE A 229 37.61 -2.18 20.72
CA PHE A 229 36.87 -1.19 19.96
C PHE A 229 37.80 -0.31 19.11
N ASN A 230 38.85 0.25 19.71
CA ASN A 230 39.78 1.12 19.00
C ASN A 230 40.50 0.39 17.86
N THR A 231 40.76 -0.91 18.02
CA THR A 231 41.35 -1.74 16.96
C THR A 231 40.35 -2.00 15.83
N ALA A 232 39.08 -2.29 16.17
CA ALA A 232 38.04 -2.58 15.18
C ALA A 232 37.62 -1.36 14.36
N PHE A 233 37.72 -0.15 14.92
CA PHE A 233 37.23 1.10 14.33
C PHE A 233 38.31 2.19 14.21
N GLU A 234 39.59 1.82 14.13
CA GLU A 234 40.75 2.73 14.18
C GLU A 234 40.70 3.89 13.16
N ASP A 235 40.23 3.55 11.95
CA ASP A 235 40.11 4.44 10.79
C ASP A 235 38.69 5.00 10.61
N SER A 236 37.76 4.68 11.51
CA SER A 236 36.37 5.16 11.43
C SER A 236 36.24 6.57 12.04
N THR A 237 35.51 7.43 11.34
CA THR A 237 35.15 8.78 11.78
C THR A 237 33.64 8.97 11.68
N PHE A 238 33.12 10.18 11.94
CA PHE A 238 31.72 10.53 11.70
C PHE A 238 31.42 10.83 10.23
N GLU A 239 32.32 10.48 9.31
CA GLU A 239 32.07 10.47 7.86
C GLU A 239 31.77 9.04 7.38
N ILE A 240 30.60 8.84 6.79
CA ILE A 240 30.15 7.56 6.23
C ILE A 240 30.30 7.55 4.72
N GLN A 241 30.41 6.36 4.15
CA GLN A 241 30.49 6.15 2.70
C GLN A 241 29.24 5.42 2.20
N PHE A 242 28.77 5.76 0.99
CA PHE A 242 27.64 5.09 0.35
C PHE A 242 27.79 5.08 -1.17
N ASP A 243 27.21 4.07 -1.82
CA ASP A 243 27.18 3.97 -3.28
C ASP A 243 26.08 4.85 -3.87
N PHE A 244 26.46 5.66 -4.85
CA PHE A 244 25.57 6.47 -5.66
C PHE A 244 25.82 6.18 -7.14
N TYR A 245 25.08 5.23 -7.71
CA TYR A 245 25.22 4.80 -9.12
C TYR A 245 26.64 4.34 -9.47
N GLY A 246 27.28 3.56 -8.59
CA GLY A 246 28.65 3.08 -8.77
C GLY A 246 29.74 4.08 -8.40
N GLU A 247 29.36 5.31 -8.02
CA GLU A 247 30.27 6.30 -7.44
C GLU A 247 30.21 6.23 -5.91
N LEU A 248 31.35 6.05 -5.27
CA LEU A 248 31.44 6.10 -3.81
C LEU A 248 31.41 7.55 -3.34
N ARG A 249 30.37 7.93 -2.60
CA ARG A 249 30.19 9.26 -2.02
C ARG A 249 30.32 9.21 -0.51
N THR A 250 30.63 10.35 0.10
CA THR A 250 30.73 10.49 1.54
C THR A 250 29.67 11.43 2.11
N HIS A 251 29.32 11.23 3.38
CA HIS A 251 28.43 12.12 4.12
C HIS A 251 28.93 12.26 5.57
N GLN A 252 29.05 13.50 6.04
CA GLN A 252 29.41 13.77 7.42
C GLN A 252 28.16 13.81 8.30
N LEU A 253 28.07 12.89 9.25
CA LEU A 253 26.93 12.73 10.17
C LEU A 253 26.74 13.93 11.11
N LYS A 254 27.79 14.72 11.31
CA LYS A 254 27.80 15.97 12.06
C LYS A 254 28.86 16.93 11.51
N PRO A 255 28.81 18.23 11.86
CA PRO A 255 29.82 19.19 11.43
C PRO A 255 31.23 18.72 11.83
N ASP A 256 32.17 18.82 10.89
CA ASP A 256 33.56 18.37 11.06
C ASP A 256 33.71 16.86 11.32
N GLY A 257 32.71 16.06 10.94
CA GLY A 257 32.67 14.62 11.21
C GLY A 257 33.81 13.82 10.60
N ALA A 258 34.40 14.30 9.50
CA ALA A 258 35.58 13.68 8.89
C ALA A 258 36.83 13.71 9.78
N ASN A 259 36.94 14.72 10.66
CA ASN A 259 38.06 14.88 11.58
C ASN A 259 37.78 14.31 12.98
N GLU A 260 36.53 13.94 13.27
CA GLU A 260 36.17 13.35 14.55
C GLU A 260 36.24 11.82 14.50
N LYS A 261 37.22 11.26 15.21
CA LYS A 261 37.39 9.81 15.32
C LYS A 261 36.26 9.16 16.12
N LEU A 262 35.86 7.97 15.68
CA LEU A 262 34.97 7.10 16.44
C LEU A 262 35.74 6.50 17.63
N THR A 263 35.17 6.64 18.82
CA THR A 263 35.74 6.19 20.10
C THR A 263 34.67 5.46 20.92
N PRO A 264 35.06 4.65 21.93
CA PRO A 264 34.11 4.01 22.82
C PRO A 264 33.15 5.00 23.51
N GLN A 265 33.58 6.25 23.71
CA GLN A 265 32.82 7.29 24.39
C GLN A 265 31.76 7.96 23.49
N ASN A 266 31.96 7.98 22.16
CA ASN A 266 31.03 8.62 21.22
C ASN A 266 30.31 7.61 20.30
N LYS A 267 30.51 6.30 20.47
CA LYS A 267 29.86 5.25 19.67
C LYS A 267 28.33 5.30 19.69
N GLU A 268 27.72 5.66 20.82
CA GLU A 268 26.26 5.83 20.92
C GLU A 268 25.76 7.00 20.07
N GLU A 269 26.50 8.10 20.05
CA GLU A 269 26.19 9.26 19.23
C GLU A 269 26.30 8.90 17.73
N PHE A 270 27.38 8.20 17.35
CA PHE A 270 27.59 7.73 15.98
C PHE A 270 26.43 6.86 15.50
N VAL A 271 26.05 5.84 16.26
CA VAL A 271 24.93 4.95 15.93
C VAL A 271 23.62 5.73 15.80
N ARG A 272 23.35 6.67 16.72
CA ARG A 272 22.14 7.49 16.68
C ARG A 272 22.09 8.38 15.43
N LEU A 273 23.18 9.09 15.11
CA LEU A 273 23.24 9.96 13.94
C LEU A 273 23.15 9.17 12.64
N TYR A 274 23.84 8.03 12.56
CA TYR A 274 23.79 7.19 11.37
C TYR A 274 22.40 6.57 11.17
N THR A 275 21.76 6.12 12.25
CA THR A 275 20.37 5.63 12.19
C THR A 275 19.42 6.71 11.69
N ARG A 276 19.54 7.94 12.21
CA ARG A 276 18.75 9.09 11.74
C ARG A 276 19.00 9.37 10.26
N TYR A 277 20.26 9.35 9.81
CA TYR A 277 20.59 9.56 8.41
C TYR A 277 19.89 8.54 7.50
N LEU A 278 19.94 7.25 7.85
CA LEU A 278 19.34 6.17 7.06
C LEU A 278 17.80 6.22 7.01
N LEU A 279 17.16 6.58 8.11
CA LEU A 279 15.69 6.57 8.24
C LEU A 279 15.01 7.92 7.92
N VAL A 280 15.76 9.01 7.95
CA VAL A 280 15.23 10.38 7.87
C VAL A 280 15.98 11.18 6.82
N ASP A 281 17.24 11.52 7.09
CA ASP A 281 17.90 12.62 6.36
C ASP A 281 18.16 12.22 4.89
N SER A 282 18.61 10.99 4.64
CA SER A 282 18.90 10.48 3.28
C SER A 282 17.68 10.26 2.40
N VAL A 283 16.48 10.19 2.99
CA VAL A 283 15.21 9.93 2.28
C VAL A 283 14.19 11.06 2.45
N SER A 284 14.61 12.20 3.00
CA SER A 284 13.70 13.26 3.43
C SER A 284 12.87 13.82 2.28
N ALA A 285 13.48 14.11 1.13
CA ALA A 285 12.75 14.66 -0.02
C ALA A 285 11.68 13.69 -0.55
N GLN A 286 12.04 12.41 -0.65
CA GLN A 286 11.18 11.34 -1.12
C GLN A 286 10.04 11.08 -0.14
N PHE A 287 10.37 10.95 1.15
CA PHE A 287 9.38 10.73 2.21
C PHE A 287 8.42 11.92 2.33
N THR A 288 8.90 13.16 2.33
CA THR A 288 8.03 14.34 2.42
C THR A 288 7.06 14.43 1.24
N ALA A 289 7.51 14.13 0.02
CA ALA A 289 6.61 14.08 -1.13
C ALA A 289 5.54 12.98 -0.98
N PHE A 290 5.95 11.78 -0.58
CA PHE A 290 5.05 10.65 -0.31
C PHE A 290 4.05 10.95 0.80
N GLU A 291 4.51 11.50 1.92
CA GLU A 291 3.70 11.89 3.08
C GLU A 291 2.65 12.92 2.67
N ARG A 292 3.04 13.94 1.90
CA ARG A 292 2.09 14.94 1.36
C ARG A 292 1.02 14.29 0.49
N GLY A 293 1.40 13.33 -0.36
CA GLY A 293 0.45 12.58 -1.17
C GLY A 293 -0.49 11.72 -0.33
N PHE A 294 0.05 11.03 0.68
CA PHE A 294 -0.72 10.18 1.60
C PHE A 294 -1.78 10.96 2.37
N HIS A 295 -1.40 12.14 2.89
CA HIS A 295 -2.32 12.99 3.64
C HIS A 295 -3.40 13.65 2.78
N PHE A 296 -3.27 13.60 1.45
CA PHE A 296 -4.16 14.29 0.53
C PHE A 296 -5.65 13.90 0.69
N CYS A 297 -5.94 12.61 0.90
CA CYS A 297 -7.30 12.09 1.08
C CYS A 297 -7.57 11.54 2.50
N GLN A 298 -6.75 11.90 3.49
CA GLN A 298 -6.79 11.24 4.79
C GLN A 298 -8.04 11.60 5.62
N SER A 299 -8.49 10.61 6.39
CA SER A 299 -9.38 10.81 7.54
C SER A 299 -8.55 11.13 8.78
N GLU A 300 -8.99 12.08 9.60
CA GLU A 300 -8.36 12.37 10.90
C GLU A 300 -8.40 11.15 11.84
N LEU A 301 -9.34 10.23 11.64
CA LEU A 301 -9.47 8.98 12.39
C LEU A 301 -8.27 8.05 12.21
N LEU A 302 -7.50 8.19 11.12
CA LEU A 302 -6.29 7.39 10.93
C LEU A 302 -5.23 7.70 12.00
N LYS A 303 -5.22 8.91 12.57
CA LYS A 303 -4.31 9.29 13.67
C LYS A 303 -4.58 8.52 14.96
N CYS A 304 -5.72 7.84 15.07
CA CYS A 304 -6.08 7.00 16.21
C CYS A 304 -5.59 5.55 16.09
N LEU A 305 -4.88 5.22 15.00
CA LEU A 305 -4.29 3.89 14.78
C LEU A 305 -2.85 3.83 15.27
N THR A 306 -2.35 2.63 15.58
CA THR A 306 -0.90 2.40 15.64
C THR A 306 -0.30 2.24 14.24
N GLY A 307 1.04 2.27 14.14
CA GLY A 307 1.72 1.99 12.87
C GLY A 307 1.38 0.61 12.31
N GLU A 308 1.26 -0.41 13.18
CA GLU A 308 0.87 -1.78 12.82
C GLU A 308 -0.59 -1.83 12.33
N GLU A 309 -1.50 -1.14 13.01
CA GLU A 309 -2.90 -1.07 12.60
C GLU A 309 -3.07 -0.37 11.24
N LEU A 310 -2.32 0.72 11.02
CA LEU A 310 -2.30 1.42 9.74
C LEU A 310 -1.69 0.55 8.63
N GLN A 311 -0.61 -0.18 8.92
CA GLN A 311 -0.03 -1.15 7.98
C GLN A 311 -1.07 -2.18 7.56
N LEU A 312 -1.74 -2.82 8.53
CA LEU A 312 -2.77 -3.83 8.25
C LEU A 312 -3.96 -3.25 7.46
N LEU A 313 -4.27 -1.96 7.62
CA LEU A 313 -5.30 -1.27 6.84
C LEU A 313 -4.90 -1.10 5.37
N VAL A 314 -3.62 -0.89 5.10
CA VAL A 314 -3.09 -0.73 3.73
C VAL A 314 -2.87 -2.08 3.04
N VAL A 315 -2.24 -3.05 3.72
CA VAL A 315 -1.76 -4.30 3.07
C VAL A 315 -2.57 -5.54 3.43
N GLY A 316 -3.58 -5.40 4.29
CA GLY A 316 -4.36 -6.53 4.79
C GLY A 316 -3.61 -7.35 5.85
N THR A 317 -4.13 -8.53 6.18
CA THR A 317 -3.55 -9.40 7.21
C THR A 317 -2.60 -10.45 6.61
N PRO A 318 -1.54 -10.84 7.33
CA PRO A 318 -0.59 -11.85 6.85
C PRO A 318 -1.10 -13.28 6.99
N THR A 319 -2.17 -13.51 7.77
CA THR A 319 -2.63 -14.84 8.16
C THR A 319 -3.61 -15.41 7.13
N LEU A 320 -3.21 -16.46 6.43
CA LEU A 320 -4.08 -17.22 5.52
C LEU A 320 -4.81 -18.34 6.27
N ASP A 321 -6.04 -18.07 6.74
CA ASP A 321 -6.91 -19.10 7.33
C ASP A 321 -7.96 -19.61 6.33
N PHE A 322 -7.64 -20.70 5.64
CA PHE A 322 -8.55 -21.31 4.66
C PHE A 322 -9.78 -21.98 5.31
N ASN A 323 -9.77 -22.24 6.62
CA ASN A 323 -10.99 -22.63 7.31
C ASN A 323 -11.95 -21.44 7.42
N ASP A 324 -11.43 -20.23 7.60
CA ASP A 324 -12.22 -19.01 7.56
C ASP A 324 -12.76 -18.75 6.14
N LEU A 325 -11.95 -18.95 5.10
CA LEU A 325 -12.39 -18.90 3.70
C LEU A 325 -13.58 -19.84 3.44
N ARG A 326 -13.47 -21.10 3.92
CA ARG A 326 -14.54 -22.11 3.82
C ARG A 326 -15.84 -21.66 4.46
N LYS A 327 -15.78 -21.00 5.62
CA LYS A 327 -16.96 -20.50 6.34
C LYS A 327 -17.69 -19.39 5.57
N GLY A 328 -16.96 -18.56 4.83
CA GLY A 328 -17.52 -17.48 4.02
C GLY A 328 -17.93 -17.89 2.59
N ALA A 329 -17.55 -19.10 2.15
CA ALA A 329 -17.77 -19.54 0.78
C ALA A 329 -19.25 -19.73 0.44
N ARG A 330 -19.61 -19.35 -0.78
CA ARG A 330 -20.94 -19.50 -1.36
C ARG A 330 -20.88 -20.48 -2.52
N TYR A 331 -22.01 -21.11 -2.84
CA TYR A 331 -22.07 -22.15 -3.85
C TYR A 331 -23.20 -21.87 -4.85
N ALA A 332 -22.98 -22.19 -6.11
CA ALA A 332 -23.95 -22.03 -7.19
C ALA A 332 -23.84 -23.14 -8.24
N GLY A 333 -24.83 -23.21 -9.16
CA GLY A 333 -24.84 -24.20 -10.23
C GLY A 333 -25.09 -25.63 -9.76
N GLY A 334 -25.81 -25.80 -8.64
CA GLY A 334 -26.11 -27.10 -8.05
C GLY A 334 -25.09 -27.60 -7.03
N PHE A 335 -24.01 -26.85 -6.79
CA PHE A 335 -23.16 -27.07 -5.62
C PHE A 335 -23.80 -26.46 -4.36
N SER A 336 -23.54 -27.11 -3.23
CA SER A 336 -23.94 -26.68 -1.89
C SER A 336 -22.87 -27.10 -0.87
N ALA A 337 -22.88 -26.51 0.33
CA ALA A 337 -21.85 -26.76 1.34
C ALA A 337 -21.81 -28.22 1.83
N ASP A 338 -22.93 -28.93 1.75
CA ASP A 338 -23.13 -30.33 2.12
C ASP A 338 -22.88 -31.30 0.95
N TYR A 339 -22.63 -30.79 -0.26
CA TYR A 339 -22.36 -31.63 -1.42
C TYR A 339 -21.00 -32.34 -1.26
N PRO A 340 -20.91 -33.68 -1.36
CA PRO A 340 -19.69 -34.43 -1.05
C PRO A 340 -18.45 -33.94 -1.79
N TYR A 341 -18.61 -33.54 -3.06
CA TYR A 341 -17.52 -33.03 -3.89
C TYR A 341 -16.93 -31.70 -3.36
N MET A 342 -17.70 -30.90 -2.61
CA MET A 342 -17.16 -29.69 -1.95
C MET A 342 -16.28 -30.05 -0.75
N THR A 343 -16.51 -31.17 -0.09
CA THR A 343 -15.60 -31.67 0.95
C THR A 343 -14.24 -31.99 0.34
N ASP A 344 -14.20 -32.67 -0.81
CA ASP A 344 -12.95 -32.96 -1.54
C ASP A 344 -12.19 -31.68 -1.90
N LEU A 345 -12.90 -30.66 -2.41
CA LEU A 345 -12.31 -29.35 -2.70
C LEU A 345 -11.64 -28.75 -1.47
N TRP A 346 -12.35 -28.69 -0.33
CA TRP A 346 -11.78 -28.09 0.87
C TRP A 346 -10.63 -28.89 1.46
N GLU A 347 -10.68 -30.22 1.41
CA GLU A 347 -9.54 -31.05 1.81
C GLU A 347 -8.30 -30.75 0.94
N VAL A 348 -8.48 -30.63 -0.39
CA VAL A 348 -7.40 -30.23 -1.29
C VAL A 348 -6.85 -28.85 -0.94
N LEU A 349 -7.72 -27.84 -0.77
CA LEU A 349 -7.33 -26.47 -0.47
C LEU A 349 -6.68 -26.30 0.91
N LEU A 350 -7.13 -27.05 1.91
CA LEU A 350 -6.54 -27.01 3.27
C LEU A 350 -5.15 -27.64 3.28
N ASP A 351 -4.94 -28.70 2.49
CA ASP A 351 -3.65 -29.39 2.31
C ASP A 351 -2.63 -28.59 1.49
N PHE A 352 -3.04 -27.54 0.78
CA PHE A 352 -2.11 -26.69 0.02
C PHE A 352 -1.06 -26.06 0.94
N ASP A 353 0.18 -25.98 0.44
CA ASP A 353 1.22 -25.20 1.08
C ASP A 353 0.92 -23.68 1.00
N LEU A 354 1.78 -22.87 1.64
CA LEU A 354 1.57 -21.42 1.68
C LEU A 354 1.59 -20.79 0.28
N GLN A 355 2.43 -21.27 -0.63
CA GLN A 355 2.57 -20.70 -1.97
C GLN A 355 1.35 -21.07 -2.83
N GLN A 356 0.91 -22.33 -2.78
CA GLN A 356 -0.30 -22.79 -3.44
C GLN A 356 -1.55 -22.05 -2.93
N LYS A 357 -1.63 -21.80 -1.62
CA LYS A 357 -2.70 -20.97 -1.04
C LYS A 357 -2.70 -19.53 -1.58
N LYS A 358 -1.53 -18.90 -1.70
CA LYS A 358 -1.40 -17.57 -2.32
C LYS A 358 -1.79 -17.58 -3.79
N ASN A 359 -1.30 -18.56 -4.55
CA ASN A 359 -1.63 -18.70 -5.97
C ASN A 359 -3.14 -18.94 -6.17
N PHE A 360 -3.78 -19.72 -5.31
CA PHE A 360 -5.23 -19.92 -5.35
C PHE A 360 -6.02 -18.63 -5.09
N LEU A 361 -5.62 -17.84 -4.09
CA LEU A 361 -6.24 -16.55 -3.84
C LEU A 361 -6.04 -15.60 -5.01
N MET A 362 -4.82 -15.54 -5.56
CA MET A 362 -4.52 -14.74 -6.76
C MET A 362 -5.40 -15.17 -7.93
N PHE A 363 -5.51 -16.47 -8.20
CA PHE A 363 -6.35 -17.03 -9.26
C PHE A 363 -7.83 -16.65 -9.11
N CYS A 364 -8.38 -16.75 -7.90
CA CYS A 364 -9.81 -16.51 -7.67
C CYS A 364 -10.17 -15.03 -7.49
N THR A 365 -9.25 -14.19 -7.00
CA THR A 365 -9.55 -12.84 -6.49
C THR A 365 -8.70 -11.73 -7.09
N GLY A 366 -7.63 -12.08 -7.82
CA GLY A 366 -6.64 -11.13 -8.33
C GLY A 366 -5.72 -10.56 -7.25
N SER A 367 -5.74 -11.10 -6.02
CA SER A 367 -4.85 -10.70 -4.94
C SER A 367 -4.51 -11.88 -4.03
N SER A 368 -3.29 -11.88 -3.49
CA SER A 368 -2.88 -12.84 -2.45
C SER A 368 -3.18 -12.35 -1.02
N ARG A 369 -3.73 -11.14 -0.86
CA ARG A 369 -3.89 -10.45 0.42
C ARG A 369 -5.23 -10.74 1.09
N VAL A 370 -5.22 -10.73 2.42
CA VAL A 370 -6.40 -11.04 3.25
C VAL A 370 -7.02 -9.76 3.78
N PRO A 371 -8.34 -9.56 3.65
CA PRO A 371 -9.01 -8.44 4.28
C PRO A 371 -8.89 -8.40 5.80
N ILE A 372 -8.93 -7.19 6.37
CA ILE A 372 -9.15 -7.04 7.82
C ILE A 372 -10.52 -7.61 8.15
N GLY A 373 -10.53 -8.73 8.86
CA GLY A 373 -11.74 -9.50 9.18
C GLY A 373 -11.67 -10.97 8.78
N GLY A 374 -10.66 -11.34 7.99
CA GLY A 374 -10.35 -12.72 7.62
C GLY A 374 -10.80 -13.08 6.21
N LEU A 375 -10.43 -14.28 5.77
CA LEU A 375 -10.73 -14.77 4.43
C LEU A 375 -12.24 -15.01 4.20
N LYS A 376 -13.05 -15.15 5.26
CA LYS A 376 -14.51 -15.26 5.11
C LYS A 376 -15.15 -14.04 4.44
N ASP A 377 -14.55 -12.85 4.65
CA ASP A 377 -15.10 -11.59 4.15
C ASP A 377 -14.83 -11.42 2.63
N LEU A 378 -14.03 -12.30 2.00
CA LEU A 378 -13.86 -12.36 0.54
C LEU A 378 -15.10 -12.90 -0.17
N LEU A 379 -15.95 -13.68 0.52
CA LEU A 379 -17.17 -14.27 -0.03
C LEU A 379 -16.95 -15.06 -1.33
N LEU A 380 -15.94 -15.95 -1.35
CA LEU A 380 -15.61 -16.80 -2.51
C LEU A 380 -16.86 -17.54 -3.02
N LEU A 381 -17.20 -17.37 -4.30
CA LEU A 381 -18.28 -18.12 -4.95
C LEU A 381 -17.70 -19.32 -5.71
N VAL A 382 -18.11 -20.53 -5.34
CA VAL A 382 -17.77 -21.76 -6.09
C VAL A 382 -18.97 -22.17 -6.92
N GLN A 383 -18.84 -22.09 -8.24
CA GLN A 383 -19.92 -22.38 -9.17
C GLN A 383 -19.56 -23.55 -10.09
N LYS A 384 -20.50 -24.47 -10.28
CA LYS A 384 -20.34 -25.58 -11.22
C LYS A 384 -20.13 -25.07 -12.64
N ASN A 385 -19.11 -25.60 -13.32
CA ASN A 385 -18.74 -25.18 -14.67
C ASN A 385 -18.90 -26.30 -15.72
N GLY A 386 -20.09 -26.36 -16.33
CA GLY A 386 -20.42 -27.23 -17.45
C GLY A 386 -20.75 -28.68 -17.09
N SER A 387 -20.72 -29.54 -18.12
CA SER A 387 -21.13 -30.95 -18.06
C SER A 387 -19.95 -31.91 -17.83
N GLU A 388 -20.26 -33.09 -17.30
CA GLU A 388 -19.32 -34.15 -16.93
C GLU A 388 -19.44 -35.35 -17.87
N PRO A 389 -18.37 -36.15 -18.08
CA PRO A 389 -16.98 -35.94 -17.61
C PRO A 389 -16.22 -34.89 -18.44
N THR A 390 -15.16 -34.30 -17.88
CA THR A 390 -14.39 -33.22 -18.53
C THR A 390 -12.93 -33.20 -18.08
N ASP A 391 -12.05 -32.74 -18.98
CA ASP A 391 -10.62 -32.49 -18.74
C ASP A 391 -10.26 -30.99 -18.76
N ARG A 392 -11.27 -30.11 -18.93
CA ARG A 392 -11.09 -28.66 -18.88
C ARG A 392 -10.57 -28.24 -17.49
N LEU A 393 -9.66 -27.28 -17.47
CA LEU A 393 -9.19 -26.65 -16.23
C LEU A 393 -10.31 -25.85 -15.55
N PRO A 394 -10.27 -25.68 -14.22
CA PRO A 394 -11.11 -24.68 -13.57
C PRO A 394 -10.74 -23.29 -14.08
N THR A 395 -11.71 -22.37 -14.08
CA THR A 395 -11.52 -20.97 -14.48
C THR A 395 -12.00 -20.05 -13.35
N ALA A 396 -11.67 -18.76 -13.41
CA ALA A 396 -12.08 -17.81 -12.38
C ALA A 396 -12.52 -16.46 -12.96
N TYR A 397 -13.41 -15.80 -12.23
CA TYR A 397 -13.72 -14.38 -12.42
C TYR A 397 -13.27 -13.61 -11.18
N THR A 398 -12.11 -12.99 -11.29
CA THR A 398 -11.47 -12.24 -10.19
C THR A 398 -12.31 -11.06 -9.72
N CYS A 399 -13.02 -10.38 -10.63
CA CYS A 399 -13.93 -9.26 -10.30
C CYS A 399 -15.02 -9.64 -9.29
N TYR A 400 -15.43 -10.92 -9.27
CA TYR A 400 -16.51 -11.43 -8.43
C TYR A 400 -16.05 -12.50 -7.43
N ASN A 401 -14.73 -12.63 -7.22
CA ASN A 401 -14.16 -13.67 -6.35
C ASN A 401 -14.75 -15.07 -6.64
N SER A 402 -14.88 -15.44 -7.92
CA SER A 402 -15.64 -16.61 -8.34
C SER A 402 -14.75 -17.69 -8.95
N LEU A 403 -14.83 -18.90 -8.42
CA LEU A 403 -14.22 -20.12 -8.96
C LEU A 403 -15.26 -20.90 -9.77
N LEU A 404 -15.04 -21.02 -11.07
CA LEU A 404 -15.81 -21.85 -11.97
C LEU A 404 -15.18 -23.25 -12.02
N LEU A 405 -15.76 -24.17 -11.25
CA LEU A 405 -15.20 -25.49 -11.01
C LEU A 405 -15.98 -26.59 -11.76
N PRO A 406 -15.37 -27.26 -12.74
CA PRO A 406 -15.91 -28.50 -13.26
C PRO A 406 -15.91 -29.58 -12.18
N GLN A 407 -16.90 -30.48 -12.22
CA GLN A 407 -16.95 -31.62 -11.31
C GLN A 407 -16.16 -32.78 -11.92
N TYR A 408 -15.01 -33.07 -11.33
CA TYR A 408 -14.14 -34.15 -11.76
C TYR A 408 -14.51 -35.49 -11.12
N GLU A 409 -14.16 -36.58 -11.78
CA GLU A 409 -14.47 -37.96 -11.37
C GLU A 409 -13.80 -38.39 -10.05
N SER A 410 -12.71 -37.72 -9.66
CA SER A 410 -11.96 -38.04 -8.44
C SER A 410 -11.31 -36.81 -7.82
N LYS A 411 -11.05 -36.90 -6.51
CA LYS A 411 -10.28 -35.91 -5.74
C LYS A 411 -8.87 -35.71 -6.29
N ASP A 412 -8.23 -36.76 -6.79
CA ASP A 412 -6.89 -36.67 -7.39
C ASP A 412 -6.91 -35.85 -8.68
N LYS A 413 -7.92 -36.04 -9.53
CA LYS A 413 -8.09 -35.26 -10.75
C LYS A 413 -8.40 -33.80 -10.43
N LEU A 414 -9.23 -33.55 -9.41
CA LEU A 414 -9.47 -32.21 -8.86
C LEU A 414 -8.17 -31.54 -8.43
N ARG A 415 -7.38 -32.18 -7.57
CA ARG A 415 -6.10 -31.64 -7.11
C ARG A 415 -5.18 -31.33 -8.29
N LYS A 416 -4.99 -32.29 -9.20
CA LYS A 416 -4.10 -32.13 -10.36
C LYS A 416 -4.49 -30.92 -11.22
N LEU A 417 -5.74 -30.85 -11.65
CA LEU A 417 -6.19 -29.79 -12.56
C LEU A 417 -6.29 -28.42 -11.87
N LEU A 418 -6.61 -28.39 -10.57
CA LEU A 418 -6.61 -27.16 -9.80
C LEU A 418 -5.19 -26.60 -9.62
N VAL A 419 -4.21 -27.46 -9.28
CA VAL A 419 -2.80 -27.07 -9.17
C VAL A 419 -2.29 -26.53 -10.51
N VAL A 420 -2.57 -27.24 -11.61
CA VAL A 420 -2.20 -26.77 -12.96
C VAL A 420 -2.81 -25.39 -13.24
N ALA A 421 -4.08 -25.16 -12.93
CA ALA A 421 -4.73 -23.88 -13.18
C ALA A 421 -4.11 -22.73 -12.36
N ILE A 422 -3.86 -22.93 -11.06
CA ILE A 422 -3.30 -21.87 -10.20
C ILE A 422 -1.82 -21.58 -10.52
N GLU A 423 -1.05 -22.58 -10.97
CA GLU A 423 0.36 -22.40 -11.36
C GLU A 423 0.51 -21.78 -12.76
N GLN A 424 -0.40 -22.10 -13.69
CA GLN A 424 -0.35 -21.59 -15.07
C GLN A 424 -1.11 -20.27 -15.25
N SER A 425 -1.64 -19.69 -14.18
CA SER A 425 -2.43 -18.45 -14.21
C SER A 425 -1.60 -17.16 -14.25
N GLU A 426 -0.34 -17.22 -14.70
CA GLU A 426 0.47 -16.01 -14.88
C GLU A 426 -0.17 -15.06 -15.89
N GLY A 427 -0.80 -14.02 -15.35
CA GLY A 427 -1.18 -12.82 -16.06
C GLY A 427 -2.63 -12.77 -16.52
N PHE A 428 -3.19 -11.56 -16.42
CA PHE A 428 -4.19 -11.06 -17.37
C PHE A 428 -3.59 -11.04 -18.79
N GLY A 429 -3.25 -12.21 -19.32
CA GLY A 429 -2.92 -12.45 -20.72
C GLY A 429 -4.20 -12.83 -21.43
N LEU A 430 -5.10 -11.86 -21.61
CA LEU A 430 -5.97 -11.91 -22.78
C LEU A 430 -5.02 -11.92 -23.99
N GLN A 431 -4.99 -13.04 -24.72
CA GLN A 431 -4.58 -13.01 -26.11
C GLN A 431 -5.52 -12.12 -26.91
#